data_AF-A0A257AFW4-F1
#
_entry.id   AF-A0A257AFW4-F1
#
_cell.length_a   1.000
_cell.length_b   1.000
_cell.length_c   1.000
_cell.angle_alpha   90.00
_cell.angle_beta   90.00
_cell.angle_gamma   90.00
#
_symmetry.space_group_name_H-M   'P 1'
#
loop_
_entity.id
_entity.type
_entity.pdbx_description
1 polymer ?
#
loop_
_entity_poly.entity_id
_entity_poly.type
_entity_poly.pdbx_seq_one_letter_code
_entity_poly.pdbx_strand_id
1 'polypeptide(L)'
;MDFLIGEGEEGGYTISEISEITGFPKSTLYYAFQILKKYGIVVEKSVWHEGRRYKVVFVNWEDPTVRELIFHFKEMVYCFNKLKSR
;
A
#
# COMPACT_ATOMS: atom_id res chain seq x y z
N MET A 1 3.74 12.44 -3.35
CA MET A 1 4.76 12.28 -4.41
C MET A 1 4.82 10.80 -4.71
N ASP A 2 4.18 10.35 -5.78
CA ASP A 2 4.11 8.92 -6.04
C ASP A 2 5.47 8.41 -6.50
N PHE A 3 6.05 7.45 -5.76
CA PHE A 3 7.29 6.79 -6.19
C PHE A 3 6.92 5.75 -7.25
N LEU A 4 6.85 6.19 -8.50
CA LEU A 4 6.72 5.29 -9.66
C LEU A 4 8.04 4.56 -9.85
N ILE A 5 8.08 3.26 -9.54
CA ILE A 5 9.23 2.40 -9.81
C ILE A 5 8.87 1.46 -10.96
N GLY A 6 9.22 1.84 -12.18
CA GLY A 6 9.19 0.98 -13.37
C GLY A 6 7.80 0.56 -13.87
N GLU A 7 7.73 0.19 -15.16
CA GLU A 7 6.51 -0.31 -15.79
C GLU A 7 6.05 -1.62 -15.11
N GLY A 8 4.91 -1.59 -14.41
CA GLY A 8 4.25 -2.79 -13.89
C GLY A 8 4.12 -2.91 -12.36
N GLU A 9 4.68 -1.99 -11.56
CA GLU A 9 4.45 -1.94 -10.10
C GLU A 9 3.48 -0.79 -9.77
N GLU A 10 2.31 -1.08 -9.15
CA GLU A 10 1.54 -0.03 -8.47
C GLU A 10 2.48 0.62 -7.43
N GLY A 11 2.70 1.94 -7.57
CA GLY A 11 3.77 2.68 -6.89
C GLY A 11 3.77 2.53 -5.37
N GLY A 12 4.95 2.64 -4.77
CA GLY A 12 5.10 2.62 -3.33
C GLY A 12 4.79 3.98 -2.71
N TYR A 13 4.32 3.96 -1.46
CA TYR A 13 3.98 5.17 -0.70
C TYR A 13 4.72 5.24 0.62
N THR A 14 5.07 6.44 1.05
CA THR A 14 5.53 6.67 2.43
C THR A 14 4.35 6.61 3.40
N ILE A 15 4.62 6.34 4.68
CA ILE A 15 3.59 6.37 5.74
C ILE A 15 2.89 7.73 5.80
N SER A 16 3.60 8.82 5.51
CA SER A 16 3.02 10.17 5.50
C SER A 16 1.96 10.30 4.41
N GLU A 17 2.26 9.84 3.21
CA GLU A 17 1.32 9.91 2.07
C GLU A 17 0.10 9.03 2.31
N ILE A 18 0.30 7.82 2.83
CA ILE A 18 -0.83 6.94 3.18
C ILE A 18 -1.71 7.59 4.25
N SER A 19 -1.11 8.25 5.24
CA SER A 19 -1.85 9.00 6.28
C SER A 19 -2.69 10.13 5.67
N GLU A 20 -2.13 10.87 4.72
CA GLU A 20 -2.85 11.95 4.02
C GLU A 20 -3.99 11.40 3.15
N ILE A 21 -3.76 10.31 2.41
CA ILE A 21 -4.77 9.68 1.52
C ILE A 21 -5.92 9.07 2.33
N THR A 22 -5.60 8.39 3.42
CA THR A 22 -6.58 7.59 4.18
C THR A 22 -7.22 8.34 5.34
N GLY A 23 -6.60 9.45 5.79
CA GLY A 23 -7.00 10.16 7.01
C GLY A 23 -6.63 9.44 8.31
N PHE A 24 -5.98 8.27 8.26
CA PHE A 24 -5.56 7.56 9.47
C PHE A 24 -4.28 8.17 10.07
N PRO A 25 -4.17 8.24 11.42
CA PRO A 25 -2.94 8.66 12.08
C PRO A 25 -1.75 7.76 11.74
N LYS A 26 -0.56 8.35 11.61
CA LYS A 26 0.69 7.60 11.31
C LYS A 26 0.97 6.49 12.32
N SER A 27 0.62 6.67 13.59
CA SER A 27 0.78 5.64 14.63
C SER A 27 -0.09 4.41 14.38
N THR A 28 -1.35 4.61 14.02
CA THR A 28 -2.29 3.54 13.63
C THR A 28 -1.78 2.79 12.40
N LEU A 29 -1.33 3.53 11.39
CA LEU A 29 -0.77 2.95 10.17
C LEU A 29 0.50 2.15 10.47
N TYR A 30 1.38 2.64 11.34
CA TYR A 30 2.61 1.94 11.70
C TYR A 30 2.32 0.55 12.27
N TYR A 31 1.35 0.43 13.18
CA TYR A 31 0.94 -0.85 13.74
C TYR A 31 0.36 -1.79 12.66
N ALA A 32 -0.52 -1.28 11.81
CA ALA A 32 -1.10 -2.05 10.70
C ALA A 32 -0.01 -2.58 9.76
N PHE A 33 0.96 -1.76 9.38
CA PHE A 33 2.05 -2.17 8.49
C PHE A 33 3.02 -3.15 9.11
N GLN A 34 3.27 -3.10 10.42
CA GLN A 34 4.05 -4.15 11.07
C GLN A 34 3.39 -5.52 10.92
N ILE A 35 2.06 -5.58 11.06
CA ILE A 35 1.29 -6.80 10.85
C ILE A 35 1.38 -7.23 9.39
N LEU A 36 1.06 -6.34 8.44
CA LEU A 36 1.08 -6.67 7.01
C LEU A 36 2.47 -7.11 6.53
N LYS A 37 3.54 -6.49 7.05
CA LYS A 37 4.93 -6.87 6.77
C LYS A 37 5.28 -8.24 7.33
N LYS A 38 4.81 -8.56 8.55
CA LYS A 38 4.99 -9.90 9.15
C LYS A 38 4.38 -11.00 8.28
N TYR A 39 3.26 -10.73 7.62
CA TYR A 39 2.60 -11.66 6.71
C TYR A 39 3.08 -11.58 5.26
N GLY A 40 4.11 -10.77 4.97
CA GLY A 40 4.65 -10.64 3.62
C GLY A 40 3.72 -9.97 2.62
N ILE A 41 2.64 -9.32 3.07
CA ILE A 41 1.67 -8.61 2.21
C ILE A 41 2.29 -7.31 1.67
N VAL A 42 3.10 -6.65 2.49
CA VAL A 42 3.85 -5.45 2.11
C VAL A 42 5.33 -5.59 2.41
N VAL A 43 6.15 -4.92 1.62
CA VAL A 43 7.59 -4.79 1.80
C VAL A 43 7.95 -3.33 2.00
N GLU A 44 8.92 -3.06 2.87
CA GLU A 44 9.47 -1.72 3.08
C GLU A 44 10.85 -1.65 2.44
N LYS A 45 11.03 -0.72 1.50
CA LYS A 45 12.31 -0.49 0.83
C LYS A 45 12.80 0.94 1.12
N SER A 46 14.12 1.13 1.14
CA SER A 46 14.71 2.47 1.15
C SER A 46 14.87 2.95 -0.28
N VAL A 47 14.26 4.09 -0.60
CA VAL A 47 14.32 4.71 -1.94
C VAL A 47 15.07 6.03 -1.83
N TRP A 48 16.00 6.27 -2.76
CA TRP A 48 16.69 7.55 -2.88
C TRP A 48 15.99 8.42 -3.90
N HIS A 49 15.69 9.66 -3.53
CA HIS A 49 15.08 10.64 -4.41
C HIS A 49 15.59 12.03 -4.05
N GLU A 50 16.06 12.79 -5.04
CA GLU A 50 16.61 14.14 -4.85
C GLU A 50 17.66 14.24 -3.72
N GLY A 51 18.56 13.25 -3.64
CA GLY A 51 19.61 13.20 -2.61
C GLY A 51 19.12 12.92 -1.19
N ARG A 52 17.83 12.61 -1.00
CA ARG A 52 17.23 12.21 0.27
C ARG A 52 16.81 10.74 0.23
N ARG A 53 16.87 10.08 1.39
CA ARG A 53 16.46 8.67 1.54
C ARG A 53 15.11 8.59 2.23
N TYR A 54 14.18 7.88 1.60
CA TYR A 54 12.81 7.66 2.09
C TYR A 54 12.57 6.18 2.40
N LYS A 55 11.76 5.91 3.42
CA LYS A 55 11.20 4.58 3.65
C LYS A 55 9.84 4.51 2.97
N VAL A 56 9.73 3.58 2.02
CA VAL A 56 8.57 3.46 1.15
C VAL A 56 8.00 2.05 1.29
N VAL A 57 6.68 1.96 1.43
CA VAL A 57 5.93 0.72 1.57
C VAL A 57 5.37 0.34 0.20
N PHE A 58 5.59 -0.91 -0.20
CA PHE A 58 5.11 -1.50 -1.44
C PHE A 58 4.26 -2.70 -1.11
N VAL A 59 3.23 -2.97 -1.91
CA VAL A 59 2.60 -4.28 -1.94
C VAL A 59 3.62 -5.31 -2.46
N ASN A 60 3.65 -6.49 -1.85
CA ASN A 60 4.46 -7.59 -2.34
C ASN A 60 3.78 -8.26 -3.54
N TRP A 61 3.84 -7.61 -4.69
CA TRP A 61 3.26 -8.13 -5.92
C TRP A 61 3.95 -9.39 -6.41
N GLU A 62 5.12 -9.80 -5.92
CA GLU A 62 5.77 -11.03 -6.38
C GLU A 62 5.06 -12.30 -5.86
N ASP A 63 4.33 -12.17 -4.75
CA ASP A 63 3.57 -13.27 -4.15
C ASP A 63 2.18 -13.41 -4.83
N PRO A 64 1.88 -14.55 -5.48
CA PRO A 64 0.60 -14.76 -6.16
C PRO A 64 -0.59 -14.78 -5.20
N THR A 65 -0.41 -15.21 -3.95
CA THR A 65 -1.47 -15.19 -2.93
C THR A 65 -1.80 -13.77 -2.50
N VAL A 66 -0.79 -12.89 -2.42
CA VAL A 66 -1.01 -11.45 -2.16
C VAL A 66 -1.77 -10.80 -3.32
N ARG A 67 -1.43 -11.13 -4.57
CA ARG A 67 -2.17 -10.65 -5.76
C ARG A 67 -3.65 -11.02 -5.69
N GLU A 68 -3.94 -12.30 -5.43
CA GLU A 68 -5.31 -12.82 -5.36
C GLU A 68 -6.09 -12.17 -4.21
N LEU A 69 -5.47 -12.03 -3.03
CA LEU A 69 -6.07 -11.35 -1.88
C LEU A 69 -6.48 -9.90 -2.23
N ILE A 70 -5.58 -9.13 -2.85
CA ILE A 70 -5.87 -7.74 -3.20
C ILE A 70 -6.94 -7.64 -4.28
N PHE A 71 -6.93 -8.54 -5.26
CA PHE A 71 -7.99 -8.62 -6.27
C PHE A 71 -9.36 -8.81 -5.60
N HIS A 72 -9.51 -9.79 -4.71
CA HIS A 72 -10.77 -10.02 -4.00
C HIS A 72 -11.17 -8.85 -3.10
N PHE A 73 -10.21 -8.20 -2.45
CA PHE A 73 -10.49 -7.01 -1.65
C PHE A 73 -11.02 -5.86 -2.51
N LYS A 74 -10.43 -5.62 -3.69
CA LYS A 74 -10.90 -4.61 -4.66
C LYS A 74 -12.33 -4.92 -5.11
N GLU A 75 -12.64 -6.17 -5.44
CA GLU A 75 -13.99 -6.62 -5.81
C GLU A 75 -15.01 -6.40 -4.68
N MET A 76 -14.64 -6.69 -3.44
CA MET A 76 -15.50 -6.44 -2.27
C MET A 76 -15.80 -4.94 -2.13
N VAL A 77 -14.78 -4.08 -2.18
CA VAL A 77 -14.96 -2.63 -2.08
C VAL A 77 -15.85 -2.11 -3.21
N TYR A 78 -15.65 -2.57 -4.44
CA TYR A 78 -16.50 -2.24 -5.57
C TYR A 78 -17.97 -2.61 -5.31
N CYS A 79 -18.22 -3.84 -4.86
CA CYS A 79 -19.55 -4.31 -4.51
C CYS A 79 -20.19 -3.45 -3.41
N PHE A 80 -19.46 -3.13 -2.33
CA PHE A 80 -19.95 -2.28 -1.26
C PHE A 80 -20.33 -0.88 -1.72
N ASN A 81 -19.51 -0.27 -2.58
CA ASN A 81 -19.80 1.07 -3.10
C ASN A 81 -21.04 1.07 -4.00
N LYS A 82 -21.22 0.04 -4.82
CA LYS A 82 -22.42 -0.14 -5.66
C LYS A 82 -23.69 -0.34 -4.84
N LEU A 83 -23.59 -0.96 -3.65
CA LEU A 83 -24.73 -1.09 -2.74
C LEU A 83 -25.10 0.25 -2.07
N LYS A 84 -24.12 1.08 -1.73
CA LYS A 84 -24.36 2.41 -1.13
C LYS A 84 -24.95 3.43 -2.10
N SER A 85 -24.77 3.24 -3.41
CA SER A 85 -25.29 4.15 -4.45
C SER A 85 -26.74 3.84 -4.87
N ARG A 86 -27.42 2.91 -4.18
CA ARG A 86 -28.84 2.59 -4.36
C ARG A 86 -29.64 3.22 -3.22
#